data_AF-A0A398DQ98-F1
#
_entry.id   AF-A0A398DQ98-F1
#
_cell.length_a   1.000
_cell.length_b   1.000
_cell.length_c   1.000
_cell.angle_alpha   90.00
_cell.angle_beta   90.00
_cell.angle_gamma   90.00
#
_symmetry.space_group_name_H-M   'P 1'
#
loop_
_entity.id
_entity.type
_entity.pdbx_description
1 polymer ?
#
loop_
_entity_poly.entity_id
_entity_poly.type
_entity_poly.pdbx_seq_one_letter_code
_entity_poly.pdbx_strand_id
1 'polypeptide(L)' 'MRSCHLGGQHNQALGNAGEELAARWLTDHGFHVVARNLRTTYGELDVIAEKNGHVHVVEVKTRTGTGYG' A
#
# COMPACT_ATOMS: atom_id res chain seq x y z
N MET A 1 -32.87 -4.73 1.23
CA MET A 1 -31.72 -5.61 0.89
C MET A 1 -30.99 -5.02 -0.30
N ARG A 2 -29.97 -4.18 -0.09
CA ARG A 2 -29.12 -3.65 -1.16
C ARG A 2 -27.71 -4.16 -0.94
N SER A 3 -27.40 -5.24 -1.62
CA SER A 3 -26.04 -5.74 -1.79
C SER A 3 -25.32 -4.80 -2.75
N CYS A 4 -24.46 -3.93 -2.21
CA CYS A 4 -23.46 -3.20 -2.98
C CYS A 4 -22.13 -3.93 -2.76
N HIS A 5 -21.95 -5.06 -3.43
CA HIS A 5 -20.71 -5.84 -3.43
C HIS A 5 -20.12 -5.79 -4.84
N LEU A 6 -19.41 -4.72 -5.17
CA LEU A 6 -18.69 -4.61 -6.44
C LEU A 6 -17.24 -4.20 -6.17
N GLY A 7 -16.35 -5.19 -6.38
CA GLY A 7 -14.91 -5.01 -6.59
C GLY A 7 -14.05 -5.25 -5.35
N GLY A 8 -13.57 -6.48 -5.14
CA GLY A 8 -12.59 -6.69 -4.05
C GLY A 8 -11.90 -8.05 -3.94
N GLN A 9 -12.41 -9.11 -4.58
CA GLN A 9 -11.85 -10.46 -4.35
C GLN A 9 -10.77 -10.91 -5.34
N HIS A 10 -10.52 -10.17 -6.44
CA HIS A 10 -9.50 -10.54 -7.45
C HIS A 10 -8.17 -9.76 -7.35
N ASN A 11 -8.09 -8.72 -6.53
CA ASN A 11 -6.96 -7.77 -6.54
C ASN A 11 -6.07 -7.80 -5.30
N GLN A 12 -6.32 -8.67 -4.31
CA GLN A 12 -5.53 -8.66 -3.08
C GLN A 12 -4.10 -9.17 -3.31
N ALA A 13 -3.91 -10.20 -4.12
CA ALA A 13 -2.57 -10.66 -4.50
C ALA A 13 -1.80 -9.59 -5.31
N LEU A 14 -2.50 -8.88 -6.19
CA LEU A 14 -1.93 -7.78 -6.97
C LEU A 14 -1.55 -6.59 -6.07
N GLY A 15 -2.43 -6.22 -5.14
CA GLY A 15 -2.17 -5.18 -4.14
C GLY A 15 -0.97 -5.52 -3.27
N ASN A 16 -0.92 -6.75 -2.73
CA ASN A 16 0.21 -7.23 -1.94
C ASN A 16 1.52 -7.22 -2.73
N ALA A 17 1.48 -7.58 -4.02
CA ALA A 17 2.66 -7.54 -4.88
C ALA A 17 3.15 -6.11 -5.13
N GLY A 18 2.23 -5.15 -5.31
CA GLY A 18 2.58 -3.74 -5.42
C GLY A 18 3.16 -3.18 -4.12
N GLU A 19 2.61 -3.56 -2.98
CA GLU A 19 3.13 -3.15 -1.67
C GLU A 19 4.51 -3.74 -1.39
N GLU A 20 4.73 -5.00 -1.73
CA GLU A 20 6.04 -5.65 -1.65
C GLU A 20 7.06 -4.91 -2.52
N LEU A 21 6.69 -4.55 -3.75
CA LEU A 21 7.55 -3.77 -4.65
C LEU A 21 7.86 -2.39 -4.07
N ALA A 22 6.86 -1.71 -3.51
CA ALA A 22 7.04 -0.41 -2.87
C ALA A 22 7.99 -0.49 -1.67
N ALA A 23 7.81 -1.49 -0.79
CA ALA A 23 8.67 -1.70 0.37
C ALA A 23 10.12 -2.00 -0.03
N ARG A 24 10.33 -2.81 -1.08
CA ARG A 24 11.66 -3.08 -1.64
C ARG A 24 12.29 -1.80 -2.19
N TRP A 25 11.54 -1.06 -3.01
CA TRP A 25 12.02 0.20 -3.57
C TRP A 25 12.44 1.17 -2.45
N LEU A 26 11.61 1.33 -1.42
CA LEU A 26 11.94 2.16 -0.25
C LEU A 26 13.23 1.69 0.44
N THR A 27 13.36 0.40 0.68
CA THR A 27 14.55 -0.19 1.31
C THR A 27 15.81 0.06 0.46
N ASP A 28 15.74 -0.20 -0.84
CA ASP A 28 16.84 0.01 -1.80
C ASP A 28 17.25 1.49 -1.89
N HIS A 29 16.33 2.41 -1.62
CA HIS A 29 16.58 3.85 -1.57
C HIS A 29 16.96 4.35 -0.17
N GLY A 30 17.29 3.45 0.75
CA GLY A 30 17.81 3.79 2.09
C GLY A 30 16.74 4.27 3.07
N PHE A 31 15.48 3.90 2.86
CA PHE A 31 14.44 4.04 3.88
C PHE A 31 14.44 2.81 4.78
N HIS A 32 14.10 3.01 6.05
CA HIS A 32 13.76 1.95 6.97
C HIS A 32 12.24 1.72 6.92
N VAL A 33 11.79 0.58 6.38
CA VAL A 33 10.36 0.22 6.41
C VAL A 33 9.98 -0.17 7.84
N VAL A 34 9.10 0.62 8.45
CA VAL A 34 8.65 0.47 9.85
C VAL A 34 7.46 -0.47 9.94
N ALA A 35 6.49 -0.33 9.04
CA ALA A 35 5.28 -1.13 9.03
C ALA A 35 4.71 -1.26 7.62
N ARG A 36 3.95 -2.33 7.41
CA ARG A 36 3.23 -2.65 6.18
C ARG A 36 1.84 -3.19 6.51
N ASN A 37 0.84 -2.95 5.67
CA ASN A 37 -0.55 -3.30 5.92
C ASN A 37 -1.02 -2.90 7.34
N LEU A 38 -0.68 -1.69 7.77
CA LEU A 38 -0.95 -1.25 9.14
C LEU A 38 -2.44 -0.90 9.28
N ARG A 39 -3.11 -1.62 10.17
CA ARG A 39 -4.49 -1.33 10.58
C ARG A 39 -4.52 -0.56 11.88
N THR A 40 -5.24 0.55 11.90
CA THR A 40 -5.46 1.38 13.09
C THR A 40 -6.96 1.56 13.31
N THR A 41 -7.33 2.11 14.47
CA THR A 41 -8.73 2.48 14.76
C THR A 41 -9.25 3.60 13.85
N TYR A 42 -8.36 4.33 13.16
CA TYR A 42 -8.70 5.48 12.32
C TYR A 42 -8.66 5.17 10.82
N GLY A 43 -8.17 3.98 10.43
CA GLY A 43 -8.02 3.59 9.02
C GLY A 43 -6.87 2.62 8.79
N GLU A 44 -6.62 2.35 7.51
CA GLU A 44 -5.54 1.48 7.03
C GLU A 44 -4.44 2.31 6.35
N LEU A 45 -3.19 1.89 6.50
CA LEU A 45 -2.03 2.48 5.83
C LEU A 45 -1.21 1.36 5.18
N ASP A 46 -0.86 1.51 3.90
CA ASP A 46 -0.17 0.45 3.16
C ASP A 46 1.29 0.29 3.63
N VAL A 47 2.07 1.37 3.65
CA VAL A 47 3.47 1.34 4.12
C VAL A 47 3.82 2.57 4.95
N ILE A 48 4.52 2.34 6.06
CA ILE A 48 5.21 3.39 6.83
C ILE A 48 6.70 3.17 6.70
N ALA A 49 7.43 4.22 6.35
CA ALA A 49 8.88 4.19 6.24
C ALA A 49 9.52 5.42 6.88
N GLU A 50 10.75 5.28 7.36
CA GLU A 50 11.53 6.35 7.97
C GLU A 50 12.80 6.60 7.19
N LYS A 51 13.17 7.86 6.99
CA LYS A 51 14.48 8.25 6.46
C LYS A 51 14.87 9.64 6.96
N ASN A 52 16.11 9.79 7.41
CA ASN A 52 16.65 11.09 7.87
C ASN A 52 15.79 11.77 8.95
N GLY A 53 15.18 11.00 9.86
CA GLY A 53 14.32 11.53 10.93
C GLY A 53 12.92 11.94 10.47
N HIS A 54 12.53 11.64 9.23
CA HIS A 54 11.18 11.87 8.71
C HIS A 54 10.41 10.55 8.58
N VAL A 55 9.14 10.58 8.97
CA VAL A 55 8.19 9.49 8.75
C VAL A 55 7.41 9.74 7.47
N HIS A 56 7.38 8.75 6.60
CA HIS A 56 6.69 8.75 5.33
C HIS A 56 5.54 7.75 5.38
N VAL A 57 4.32 8.23 5.13
CA VAL A 57 3.13 7.41 4.96
C VAL A 57 2.87 7.25 3.47
N VAL A 58 2.90 6.02 2.98
CA VAL A 58 2.87 5.71 1.54
C VAL A 58 1.63 4.88 1.24
N GLU A 59 0.76 5.42 0.40
CA GLU A 59 -0.39 4.73 -0.21
C GLU A 59 0.07 4.07 -1.53
N VAL A 60 -0.19 2.78 -1.69
CA VAL A 60 0.23 1.97 -2.84
C VAL A 60 -0.99 1.64 -3.70
N LYS A 61 -1.03 2.21 -4.90
CA LYS A 61 -2.06 1.90 -5.90
C LYS A 61 -1.51 1.00 -7.00
N THR A 62 -2.00 -0.25 -7.04
CA THR A 62 -1.64 -1.21 -8.09
C THR A 62 -2.75 -1.32 -9.12
N ARG A 63 -2.42 -1.13 -10.40
CA ARG A 63 -3.37 -1.17 -11.53
C ARG A 63 -2.86 -2.07 -12.65
N THR A 64 -3.78 -2.73 -13.35
CA THR A 64 -3.53 -3.60 -14.51
C THR A 64 -3.92 -2.95 -15.85
N GLY A 65 -4.45 -1.73 -15.84
CA GLY A 65 -4.87 -0.98 -17.03
C GLY A 65 -4.24 0.41 -17.15
N THR A 66 -4.41 1.07 -18.30
CA THR A 66 -3.81 2.37 -18.64
C THR A 66 -4.66 3.59 -18.23
N GLY A 67 -5.82 3.38 -17.60
CA GLY A 67 -6.65 4.47 -17.07
C GLY A 67 -5.95 5.23 -15.95
N TYR A 68 -6.15 6.55 -15.89
CA TYR A 68 -5.63 7.44 -14.84
C TYR A 68 -6.77 7.84 -13.89
N GLY A 69 -6.51 7.86 -12.58
CA GLY A 69 -7.46 8.19 -11.52
C GLY A 69 -7.08 7.55 -10.20
#